data_AF-A0A955VYK7-F1
#
_entry.id   AF-A0A955VYK7-F1
#
_cell.length_a   1.000
_cell.length_b   1.000
_cell.length_c   1.000
_cell.angle_alpha   90.00
_cell.angle_beta   90.00
_cell.angle_gamma   90.00
#
_symmetry.space_group_name_H-M   'P 1'
#
loop_
_entity.id
_entity.type
_entity.pdbx_description
1 polymer ?
#
loop_
_entity_poly.entity_id
_entity_poly.type
_entity_poly.pdbx_seq_one_letter_code
_entity_poly.pdbx_strand_id
1 'polypeptide(L)'
;DDDCDGSTDEGVVGIGLACFAGVGACRREGALVCIDGVLSCDLPAPVSPGEETFCDDVDNDCDGLVDEGPDGGRVGTACEEGIGACLRGGTIACVGASGADFTCNVVAASSNSEACNGVDDDCDEEVDEGLGLGNACQIGVGACIRPGVTICDVGGGVGCSAFPGAPQQELCDGLDNDCDGQTDEGLGLGNACNGAVEAGCGLGVLECSPDGTVQCSAAPGGTAWPEGAYLGSTCDCMACCTVGLWECQAGQLLCSTEPGGSGYPCP
;
A
#
# COMPACT_ATOMS: atom_id res chain seq x y z
N ASP A 1 72.93 17.97 43.74
CA ASP A 1 72.77 16.87 42.77
C ASP A 1 71.85 17.41 41.69
N ASP A 2 72.45 18.08 40.72
CA ASP A 2 71.75 18.87 39.71
C ASP A 2 71.36 18.03 38.48
N ASP A 3 71.87 16.81 38.37
CA ASP A 3 71.62 15.81 37.33
C ASP A 3 71.01 14.49 37.85
N CYS A 4 70.67 14.44 39.14
CA CYS A 4 70.00 13.36 39.83
C CYS A 4 70.78 12.02 39.86
N ASP A 5 72.12 12.06 39.86
CA ASP A 5 72.97 10.85 39.81
C ASP A 5 73.43 10.34 41.19
N GLY A 6 73.04 11.02 42.27
CA GLY A 6 73.41 10.73 43.65
C GLY A 6 74.69 11.43 44.14
N SER A 7 75.34 12.23 43.29
CA SER A 7 76.54 13.01 43.58
C SER A 7 76.19 14.48 43.79
N THR A 8 76.81 15.18 44.76
CA THR A 8 76.55 16.62 44.94
C THR A 8 77.45 17.46 44.01
N ASP A 9 76.86 17.97 42.93
CA ASP A 9 77.29 19.13 42.12
C ASP A 9 78.57 18.95 41.26
N GLU A 10 78.60 17.90 40.43
CA GLU A 10 79.70 17.52 39.52
C GLU A 10 79.65 18.20 38.12
N GLY A 11 79.05 19.40 38.03
CA GLY A 11 79.26 20.30 36.88
C GLY A 11 78.21 20.28 35.76
N VAL A 12 76.98 19.87 36.03
CA VAL A 12 75.85 20.03 35.08
C VAL A 12 74.76 20.88 35.71
N VAL A 13 74.27 21.88 34.98
CA VAL A 13 73.12 22.71 35.39
C VAL A 13 71.85 22.02 34.88
N GLY A 14 71.02 21.50 35.77
CA GLY A 14 69.80 20.78 35.39
C GLY A 14 68.57 21.25 36.16
N ILE A 15 68.64 21.31 37.49
CA ILE A 15 67.51 21.72 38.34
C ILE A 15 67.19 23.21 38.16
N GLY A 16 65.90 23.54 38.03
CA GLY A 16 65.42 24.92 37.91
C GLY A 16 65.49 25.51 36.50
N LEU A 17 66.03 24.77 35.53
CA LEU A 17 65.89 25.13 34.11
C LEU A 17 64.45 24.92 33.65
N ALA A 18 64.01 25.81 32.75
CA ALA A 18 62.70 25.70 32.12
C ALA A 18 62.61 24.42 31.28
N CYS A 19 61.51 23.70 31.44
CA CYS A 19 61.14 22.57 30.62
C CYS A 19 59.73 22.78 30.08
N PHE A 20 59.43 22.15 28.94
CA PHE A 20 58.15 22.33 28.25
C PHE A 20 57.53 20.98 27.91
N ALA A 21 56.20 20.91 27.97
CA ALA A 21 55.42 19.78 27.46
C ALA A 21 54.15 20.27 26.76
N GLY A 22 53.62 19.46 25.84
CA GLY A 22 52.53 19.87 24.96
C GLY A 22 53.01 20.70 23.76
N VAL A 23 52.11 20.98 22.83
CA VAL A 23 52.35 21.73 21.60
C VAL A 23 51.23 22.77 21.44
N GLY A 24 51.51 23.90 20.77
CA GLY A 24 50.48 24.89 20.47
C GLY A 24 49.85 25.51 21.72
N ALA A 25 48.51 25.58 21.76
CA ALA A 25 47.74 26.09 22.90
C ALA A 25 47.96 25.30 24.20
N CYS A 26 48.32 24.02 24.08
CA CYS A 26 48.59 23.13 25.21
C CYS A 26 50.02 23.16 25.73
N ARG A 27 50.88 24.05 25.21
CA ARG A 27 52.25 24.17 25.67
C ARG A 27 52.29 24.72 27.09
N ARG A 28 52.78 23.90 28.02
CA ARG A 28 53.03 24.26 29.42
C ARG A 28 54.51 24.42 29.68
N GLU A 29 54.85 25.38 30.53
CA GLU A 29 56.21 25.61 31.02
C GLU A 29 56.28 25.17 32.49
N GLY A 30 57.33 24.43 32.82
CA GLY A 30 57.63 23.93 34.16
C GLY A 30 59.11 24.07 34.46
N ALA A 31 59.54 23.49 35.58
CA ALA A 31 60.95 23.47 35.97
C ALA A 31 61.44 22.03 36.11
N LEU A 32 62.68 21.76 35.71
CA LEU A 32 63.32 20.48 35.97
C LEU A 32 63.57 20.32 37.47
N VAL A 33 63.13 19.19 38.03
CA VAL A 33 63.31 18.80 39.44
C VAL A 33 63.70 17.32 39.52
N CYS A 34 64.33 16.90 40.62
CA CYS A 34 64.55 15.48 40.86
C CYS A 34 63.32 14.84 41.53
N ILE A 35 62.71 13.86 40.86
CA ILE A 35 61.67 12.99 41.43
C ILE A 35 62.22 11.57 41.42
N ASP A 36 62.34 10.96 42.59
CA ASP A 36 62.86 9.59 42.77
C ASP A 36 64.22 9.32 42.10
N GLY A 37 65.12 10.31 42.08
CA GLY A 37 66.46 10.19 41.47
C GLY A 37 66.46 10.27 39.94
N VAL A 38 65.38 10.78 39.33
CA VAL A 38 65.29 11.04 37.89
C VAL A 38 64.97 12.52 37.68
N LEU A 39 65.70 13.17 36.77
CA LEU A 39 65.41 14.53 36.35
C LEU A 39 64.09 14.54 35.58
N SER A 40 63.06 15.11 36.20
CA SER A 40 61.69 15.17 35.68
C SER A 40 61.24 16.62 35.53
N CYS A 41 60.38 16.88 34.56
CA CYS A 41 59.79 18.19 34.37
C CYS A 41 58.57 18.34 35.30
N ASP A 42 58.69 19.17 36.34
CA ASP A 42 57.57 19.52 37.20
C ASP A 42 56.72 20.57 36.49
N LEU A 43 55.65 20.10 35.89
CA LEU A 43 54.68 20.93 35.17
C LEU A 43 53.54 21.28 36.13
N PRO A 44 52.96 22.49 36.02
CA PRO A 44 51.70 22.78 36.67
C PRO A 44 50.65 21.74 36.24
N ALA A 45 49.71 21.45 37.14
CA ALA A 45 48.56 20.61 36.84
C ALA A 45 47.97 21.04 35.50
N PRO A 46 47.53 20.10 34.63
CA PRO A 46 46.86 20.47 33.39
C PRO A 46 45.78 21.49 33.74
N VAL A 47 45.78 22.62 33.02
CA VAL A 47 44.64 23.53 33.06
C VAL A 47 43.42 22.64 32.85
N SER A 48 42.45 22.72 33.77
CA SER A 48 41.19 21.96 33.67
C SER A 48 40.76 22.00 32.21
N PRO A 49 40.49 20.85 31.56
CA PRO A 49 40.13 20.87 30.16
C PRO A 49 38.94 21.82 30.07
N GLY A 50 39.07 22.83 29.21
CA GLY A 50 37.88 23.52 28.74
C GLY A 50 36.96 22.50 28.07
N GLU A 51 35.85 22.96 27.55
CA GLU A 51 35.19 22.19 26.51
C GLU A 51 35.80 22.65 25.19
N GLU A 52 36.22 21.73 24.33
CA GLU A 52 36.53 21.99 22.93
C GLU A 52 35.24 22.53 22.25
N THR A 53 35.18 23.85 22.11
CA THR A 53 33.97 24.59 21.68
C THR A 53 34.21 25.39 20.40
N PHE A 54 35.39 25.27 19.82
CA PHE A 54 35.79 25.97 18.61
C PHE A 54 36.39 24.97 17.64
N CYS A 55 35.94 25.01 16.39
CA CYS A 55 36.63 24.42 15.27
C CYS A 55 37.68 25.39 14.74
N ASP A 56 38.85 25.42 15.36
CA ASP A 56 39.97 26.25 14.93
C ASP A 56 41.24 25.45 14.60
N ASP A 57 41.09 24.13 14.42
CA ASP A 57 42.18 23.16 14.21
C ASP A 57 43.18 23.14 15.39
N VAL A 58 42.75 23.57 16.58
CA VAL A 58 43.56 23.65 17.81
C VAL A 58 42.89 22.89 18.93
N ASP A 59 43.65 21.95 19.51
CA ASP A 59 43.35 21.30 20.78
C ASP A 59 43.33 22.35 21.91
N ASN A 60 42.14 22.84 22.27
CA ASN A 60 41.92 23.92 23.23
C ASN A 60 41.73 23.39 24.65
N ASP A 61 41.40 22.11 24.81
CA ASP A 61 41.19 21.46 26.11
C ASP A 61 42.32 20.50 26.54
N CYS A 62 43.26 20.24 25.64
CA CYS A 62 44.46 19.45 25.83
C CYS A 62 44.23 17.96 26.10
N ASP A 63 43.16 17.39 25.56
CA ASP A 63 42.87 15.96 25.65
C ASP A 63 43.57 15.10 24.56
N GLY A 64 44.15 15.76 23.54
CA GLY A 64 44.88 15.16 22.43
C GLY A 64 44.05 14.88 21.18
N LEU A 65 42.77 15.26 21.19
CA LEU A 65 41.92 15.37 20.02
C LEU A 65 41.93 16.83 19.52
N VAL A 66 41.31 17.05 18.36
CA VAL A 66 41.20 18.38 17.74
C VAL A 66 39.83 18.43 17.11
N ASP A 67 39.12 19.52 17.40
CA ASP A 67 37.76 19.84 17.00
C ASP A 67 36.77 18.69 17.30
N GLU A 68 36.79 18.19 18.54
CA GLU A 68 35.76 17.35 19.13
C GLU A 68 34.66 18.19 19.78
N GLY A 69 33.41 17.88 19.46
CA GLY A 69 32.26 18.50 20.09
C GLY A 69 31.95 17.88 21.47
N PRO A 70 31.11 18.55 22.28
CA PRO A 70 30.77 18.13 23.64
C PRO A 70 30.05 16.77 23.72
N ASP A 71 29.46 16.31 22.61
CA ASP A 71 28.83 14.99 22.50
C ASP A 71 29.83 13.88 22.07
N GLY A 72 31.12 14.20 21.98
CA GLY A 72 32.19 13.29 21.55
C GLY A 72 32.27 13.07 20.03
N GLY A 73 31.47 13.81 19.26
CA GLY A 73 31.52 13.82 17.79
C GLY A 73 32.69 14.66 17.31
N ARG A 74 33.49 14.17 16.37
CA ARG A 74 34.66 14.89 15.85
C ARG A 74 34.44 15.27 14.40
N VAL A 75 35.01 16.39 13.95
CA VAL A 75 35.02 16.73 12.53
C VAL A 75 35.48 15.53 11.69
N GLY A 76 34.67 15.16 10.69
CA GLY A 76 34.91 14.01 9.82
C GLY A 76 34.36 12.68 10.32
N THR A 77 33.80 12.58 11.53
CA THR A 77 33.09 11.36 11.95
C THR A 77 31.75 11.25 11.24
N ALA A 78 31.28 10.02 11.02
CA ALA A 78 30.00 9.77 10.38
C ALA A 78 28.84 10.33 11.22
N CYS A 79 27.84 10.87 10.55
CA CYS A 79 26.56 11.30 11.11
C CYS A 79 25.45 10.95 10.13
N GLU A 80 24.20 10.93 10.62
CA GLU A 80 23.03 10.62 9.81
C GLU A 80 21.94 11.66 10.06
N GLU A 81 21.23 12.04 9.01
CA GLU A 81 20.11 13.00 9.06
C GLU A 81 18.88 12.39 8.38
N GLY A 82 17.71 12.61 8.96
CA GLY A 82 16.44 12.05 8.50
C GLY A 82 16.08 10.71 9.18
N ILE A 83 14.93 10.18 8.80
CA ILE A 83 14.36 8.91 9.27
C ILE A 83 13.89 8.12 8.04
N GLY A 84 13.74 6.80 8.16
CA GLY A 84 13.19 5.97 7.10
C GLY A 84 13.95 6.09 5.77
N ALA A 85 13.21 6.27 4.68
CA ALA A 85 13.77 6.47 3.34
C ALA A 85 14.52 7.82 3.19
N CYS A 86 14.27 8.79 4.07
CA CYS A 86 14.94 10.08 4.06
C CYS A 86 16.32 10.06 4.71
N LEU A 87 16.70 8.97 5.39
CA LEU A 87 17.98 8.86 6.06
C LEU A 87 19.14 9.10 5.06
N ARG A 88 20.05 10.00 5.42
CA ARG A 88 21.26 10.30 4.67
C ARG A 88 22.47 10.32 5.58
N GLY A 89 23.51 9.57 5.18
CA GLY A 89 24.81 9.59 5.84
C GLY A 89 25.65 10.77 5.37
N GLY A 90 26.30 11.44 6.32
CA GLY A 90 27.22 12.54 6.11
C GLY A 90 28.41 12.44 7.06
N THR A 91 29.11 13.56 7.21
CA THR A 91 30.18 13.71 8.20
C THR A 91 29.97 15.00 8.99
N ILE A 92 30.34 14.96 10.27
CA ILE A 92 30.34 16.16 11.11
C ILE A 92 31.29 17.18 10.49
N ALA A 93 30.79 18.40 10.35
CA ALA A 93 31.52 19.54 9.83
C ALA A 93 31.22 20.77 10.69
N CYS A 94 32.15 21.71 10.66
CA CYS A 94 32.02 22.96 11.36
C CYS A 94 31.19 23.95 10.52
N VAL A 95 30.24 24.60 11.16
CA VAL A 95 29.42 25.65 10.55
C VAL A 95 29.48 26.94 11.38
N GLY A 96 29.23 28.06 10.70
CA GLY A 96 29.27 29.39 11.30
C GLY A 96 30.62 30.09 11.17
N ALA A 97 30.60 31.43 11.14
CA ALA A 97 31.80 32.26 10.97
C ALA A 97 32.75 32.23 12.19
N SER A 98 32.29 31.68 13.32
CA SER A 98 33.05 31.49 14.56
C SER A 98 33.57 30.07 14.76
N GLY A 99 33.22 29.11 13.88
CA GLY A 99 33.65 27.72 14.00
C GLY A 99 33.09 26.95 15.20
N ALA A 100 32.17 27.52 15.98
CA ALA A 100 31.76 26.92 17.26
C ALA A 100 30.59 25.92 17.17
N ASP A 101 29.99 25.74 15.99
CA ASP A 101 28.84 24.84 15.80
C ASP A 101 29.24 23.62 14.97
N PHE A 102 29.08 22.43 15.56
CA PHE A 102 29.20 21.15 14.88
C PHE A 102 27.85 20.77 14.25
N THR A 103 27.84 20.47 12.95
CA THR A 103 26.63 20.00 12.26
C THR A 103 26.93 18.85 11.32
N CYS A 104 25.93 18.04 11.01
CA CYS A 104 26.06 17.07 9.94
C CYS A 104 26.05 17.79 8.59
N ASN A 105 27.02 17.53 7.73
CA ASN A 105 27.15 18.21 6.43
C ASN A 105 26.15 17.76 5.36
N VAL A 106 25.17 16.94 5.74
CA VAL A 106 24.12 16.44 4.88
C VAL A 106 22.78 16.94 5.41
N VAL A 107 21.78 16.96 4.54
CA VAL A 107 20.39 17.20 4.92
C VAL A 107 19.60 15.95 4.60
N ALA A 108 18.56 15.68 5.38
CA ALA A 108 17.62 14.62 5.09
C ALA A 108 17.09 14.72 3.65
N ALA A 109 16.76 13.58 3.06
CA ALA A 109 16.11 13.58 1.75
C ALA A 109 14.74 14.26 1.80
N SER A 110 14.22 14.62 0.62
CA SER A 110 12.82 14.98 0.48
C SER A 110 11.92 13.78 0.75
N SER A 111 10.80 14.02 1.44
CA SER A 111 9.73 13.05 1.60
C SER A 111 9.11 12.65 0.27
N ASN A 112 8.66 11.41 0.18
CA ASN A 112 7.82 10.90 -0.91
C ASN A 112 6.43 10.56 -0.35
N SER A 113 5.50 10.12 -1.19
CA SER A 113 4.26 9.54 -0.69
C SER A 113 4.52 8.12 -0.22
N GLU A 114 3.89 7.72 0.88
CA GLU A 114 3.90 6.33 1.35
C GLU A 114 3.59 5.33 0.23
N ALA A 115 4.43 4.31 0.18
CA ALA A 115 4.16 3.08 -0.53
C ALA A 115 4.08 1.95 0.50
N CYS A 116 3.27 0.93 0.22
CA CYS A 116 3.23 -0.23 1.09
C CYS A 116 4.50 -1.07 0.87
N ASN A 117 5.60 -0.73 1.54
CA ASN A 117 6.89 -1.38 1.36
C ASN A 117 7.61 -1.66 2.69
N GLY A 118 6.97 -1.33 3.82
CA GLY A 118 7.53 -1.50 5.16
C GLY A 118 8.61 -0.47 5.50
N VAL A 119 8.66 0.64 4.78
CA VAL A 119 9.57 1.77 4.97
C VAL A 119 8.75 3.05 5.07
N ASP A 120 9.12 3.90 6.03
CA ASP A 120 8.65 5.28 6.15
C ASP A 120 9.22 6.11 4.98
N ASP A 121 8.42 6.31 3.92
CA ASP A 121 8.80 7.00 2.69
C ASP A 121 8.58 8.51 2.76
N ASP A 122 7.65 8.94 3.62
CA ASP A 122 7.29 10.34 3.84
C ASP A 122 7.99 10.99 5.06
N CYS A 123 8.64 10.15 5.85
CA CYS A 123 9.58 10.46 6.93
C CYS A 123 8.90 11.14 8.12
N ASP A 124 7.70 10.67 8.47
CA ASP A 124 6.86 11.17 9.56
C ASP A 124 6.89 10.31 10.85
N GLU A 125 7.74 9.28 10.89
CA GLU A 125 7.94 8.30 11.97
C GLU A 125 6.92 7.15 12.02
N GLU A 126 5.90 7.15 11.17
CA GLU A 126 5.01 6.01 10.96
C GLU A 126 5.45 5.23 9.70
N VAL A 127 4.94 4.01 9.55
CA VAL A 127 5.30 3.14 8.41
C VAL A 127 4.03 2.68 7.70
N ASP A 128 3.98 2.85 6.38
CA ASP A 128 2.88 2.45 5.50
C ASP A 128 1.53 3.09 5.90
N GLU A 129 1.55 4.29 6.49
CA GLU A 129 0.37 5.04 6.93
C GLU A 129 -0.30 5.83 5.78
N GLY A 130 -1.49 6.39 6.03
CA GLY A 130 -2.26 7.08 4.99
C GLY A 130 -2.80 6.19 3.85
N LEU A 131 -2.38 4.91 3.77
CA LEU A 131 -2.77 3.94 2.75
C LEU A 131 -4.15 3.30 2.97
N GLY A 132 -4.82 3.64 4.09
CA GLY A 132 -6.12 3.11 4.44
C GLY A 132 -6.10 1.63 4.84
N LEU A 133 -4.95 1.14 5.32
CA LEU A 133 -4.81 -0.22 5.85
C LEU A 133 -5.81 -0.47 6.98
N GLY A 134 -6.38 -1.68 7.02
CA GLY A 134 -7.39 -2.09 8.00
C GLY A 134 -8.82 -1.60 7.71
N ASN A 135 -9.02 -0.69 6.75
CA ASN A 135 -10.36 -0.29 6.33
C ASN A 135 -11.10 -1.46 5.67
N ALA A 136 -12.43 -1.48 5.80
CA ALA A 136 -13.26 -2.46 5.12
C ALA A 136 -13.16 -2.30 3.60
N CYS A 137 -12.99 -3.41 2.90
CA CYS A 137 -12.99 -3.49 1.44
C CYS A 137 -13.91 -4.63 0.96
N GLN A 138 -14.25 -4.60 -0.31
CA GLN A 138 -14.99 -5.65 -0.99
C GLN A 138 -14.35 -5.94 -2.35
N ILE A 139 -14.33 -7.21 -2.74
CA ILE A 139 -13.79 -7.65 -4.03
C ILE A 139 -14.72 -8.68 -4.66
N GLY A 140 -14.73 -8.74 -6.00
CA GLY A 140 -15.63 -9.58 -6.78
C GLY A 140 -16.77 -8.77 -7.41
N VAL A 141 -17.54 -9.44 -8.25
CA VAL A 141 -18.71 -8.91 -8.95
C VAL A 141 -19.91 -9.80 -8.61
N GLY A 142 -21.12 -9.25 -8.63
CA GLY A 142 -22.32 -10.08 -8.45
C GLY A 142 -22.38 -10.82 -7.12
N ALA A 143 -22.79 -12.09 -7.17
CA ALA A 143 -22.83 -13.02 -6.05
C ALA A 143 -21.43 -13.41 -5.54
N CYS A 144 -20.36 -13.10 -6.28
CA CYS A 144 -18.98 -13.37 -5.87
C CYS A 144 -18.38 -12.28 -4.98
N ILE A 145 -19.10 -11.20 -4.65
CA ILE A 145 -18.59 -10.18 -3.74
C ILE A 145 -18.24 -10.79 -2.39
N ARG A 146 -17.01 -10.54 -1.91
CA ARG A 146 -16.52 -10.97 -0.59
C ARG A 146 -15.96 -9.77 0.19
N PRO A 147 -16.36 -9.59 1.46
CA PRO A 147 -15.80 -8.55 2.31
C PRO A 147 -14.40 -8.95 2.81
N GLY A 148 -13.55 -7.96 2.99
CA GLY A 148 -12.23 -8.10 3.59
C GLY A 148 -11.78 -6.80 4.24
N VAL A 149 -10.48 -6.71 4.49
CA VAL A 149 -9.82 -5.48 4.95
C VAL A 149 -8.69 -5.10 4.00
N THR A 150 -8.44 -3.81 3.81
CA THR A 150 -7.32 -3.33 3.02
C THR A 150 -6.02 -3.73 3.70
N ILE A 151 -5.13 -4.37 2.93
CA ILE A 151 -3.83 -4.85 3.37
C ILE A 151 -2.77 -4.46 2.34
N CYS A 152 -1.53 -4.58 2.79
CA CYS A 152 -0.38 -4.59 1.94
C CYS A 152 -0.36 -5.80 0.99
N ASP A 153 -0.29 -5.55 -0.31
CA ASP A 153 -0.09 -6.54 -1.36
C ASP A 153 1.40 -6.91 -1.47
N VAL A 154 1.69 -8.15 -1.88
CA VAL A 154 3.04 -8.64 -2.18
C VAL A 154 3.78 -7.84 -3.26
N GLY A 155 3.05 -7.11 -4.12
CA GLY A 155 3.58 -6.20 -5.13
C GLY A 155 3.92 -4.79 -4.63
N GLY A 156 3.74 -4.51 -3.34
CA GLY A 156 3.99 -3.20 -2.73
C GLY A 156 2.86 -2.18 -2.91
N GLY A 157 1.70 -2.63 -3.39
CA GLY A 157 0.47 -1.85 -3.46
C GLY A 157 -0.46 -2.10 -2.28
N VAL A 158 -1.66 -1.51 -2.36
CA VAL A 158 -2.76 -1.84 -1.44
C VAL A 158 -3.75 -2.78 -2.14
N GLY A 159 -4.19 -3.82 -1.42
CA GLY A 159 -5.13 -4.82 -1.90
C GLY A 159 -6.16 -5.19 -0.83
N CYS A 160 -7.23 -5.88 -1.23
CA CYS A 160 -8.20 -6.41 -0.28
C CYS A 160 -7.74 -7.79 0.22
N SER A 161 -7.86 -8.07 1.51
CA SER A 161 -7.46 -9.35 2.11
C SER A 161 -8.35 -10.53 1.69
N ALA A 162 -9.46 -10.25 1.01
CA ALA A 162 -10.40 -11.24 0.50
C ALA A 162 -10.07 -11.62 -0.94
N PHE A 163 -10.55 -12.79 -1.35
CA PHE A 163 -10.57 -13.21 -2.75
C PHE A 163 -12.03 -13.25 -3.23
N PRO A 164 -12.30 -12.97 -4.51
CA PRO A 164 -13.63 -13.15 -5.07
C PRO A 164 -14.17 -14.56 -4.83
N GLY A 165 -15.48 -14.67 -4.64
CA GLY A 165 -16.17 -15.96 -4.65
C GLY A 165 -15.90 -16.73 -5.94
N ALA A 166 -15.97 -18.06 -5.88
CA ALA A 166 -15.87 -18.88 -7.08
C ALA A 166 -17.13 -18.70 -7.94
N PRO A 167 -16.98 -18.45 -9.24
CA PRO A 167 -18.12 -18.31 -10.15
C PRO A 167 -18.92 -19.61 -10.19
N GLN A 168 -20.24 -19.50 -10.22
CA GLN A 168 -21.18 -20.60 -10.36
C GLN A 168 -21.89 -20.51 -11.71
N GLN A 169 -22.68 -21.53 -12.06
CA GLN A 169 -23.53 -21.43 -13.25
C GLN A 169 -24.68 -20.45 -12.97
N GLU A 170 -25.02 -19.63 -13.97
CA GLU A 170 -26.21 -18.78 -13.93
C GLU A 170 -27.48 -19.58 -13.63
N LEU A 171 -28.25 -19.03 -12.70
CA LEU A 171 -29.62 -19.38 -12.43
C LEU A 171 -30.49 -18.21 -12.82
N CYS A 172 -31.80 -18.41 -12.75
CA CYS A 172 -32.77 -17.36 -13.00
C CYS A 172 -33.22 -16.79 -11.64
N ASP A 173 -32.26 -16.35 -10.85
CA ASP A 173 -32.47 -15.88 -9.47
C ASP A 173 -32.29 -14.36 -9.32
N GLY A 174 -31.99 -13.66 -10.41
CA GLY A 174 -31.74 -12.23 -10.43
C GLY A 174 -30.39 -11.85 -9.86
N LEU A 175 -29.47 -12.82 -9.72
CA LEU A 175 -28.09 -12.61 -9.27
C LEU A 175 -27.13 -13.05 -10.37
N ASP A 176 -26.06 -12.28 -10.51
CA ASP A 176 -24.87 -12.63 -11.29
C ASP A 176 -24.09 -13.73 -10.53
N ASN A 177 -24.39 -15.00 -10.82
CA ASN A 177 -23.80 -16.17 -10.15
C ASN A 177 -22.41 -16.51 -10.71
N ASP A 178 -22.18 -16.26 -11.98
CA ASP A 178 -20.93 -16.54 -12.70
C ASP A 178 -19.92 -15.39 -12.67
N CYS A 179 -20.36 -14.24 -12.18
CA CYS A 179 -19.55 -13.09 -11.82
C CYS A 179 -18.87 -12.42 -13.02
N ASP A 180 -19.49 -12.49 -14.19
CA ASP A 180 -19.07 -11.82 -15.42
C ASP A 180 -19.58 -10.37 -15.54
N GLY A 181 -20.48 -9.95 -14.63
CA GLY A 181 -21.08 -8.61 -14.58
C GLY A 181 -22.41 -8.47 -15.32
N GLN A 182 -22.96 -9.54 -15.87
CA GLN A 182 -24.32 -9.65 -16.36
C GLN A 182 -25.18 -10.43 -15.37
N THR A 183 -26.48 -10.53 -15.59
CA THR A 183 -27.39 -11.20 -14.66
C THR A 183 -28.33 -12.09 -15.44
N ASP A 184 -28.45 -13.35 -15.01
CA ASP A 184 -29.28 -14.38 -15.62
C ASP A 184 -28.96 -14.60 -17.13
N GLU A 185 -27.72 -14.38 -17.56
CA GLU A 185 -27.28 -14.59 -18.94
C GLU A 185 -26.98 -16.06 -19.27
N GLY A 186 -26.76 -16.37 -20.55
CA GLY A 186 -26.53 -17.76 -21.00
C GLY A 186 -27.74 -18.69 -20.90
N LEU A 187 -28.84 -18.26 -20.26
CA LEU A 187 -30.08 -19.02 -20.09
C LEU A 187 -30.99 -19.01 -21.34
N GLY A 188 -30.63 -18.25 -22.37
CA GLY A 188 -31.42 -18.11 -23.60
C GLY A 188 -32.69 -17.29 -23.43
N LEU A 189 -32.77 -16.44 -22.39
CA LEU A 189 -33.90 -15.53 -22.17
C LEU A 189 -34.17 -14.69 -23.43
N GLY A 190 -35.45 -14.55 -23.77
CA GLY A 190 -35.91 -13.87 -24.99
C GLY A 190 -35.91 -14.73 -26.26
N ASN A 191 -35.28 -15.91 -26.26
CA ASN A 191 -35.36 -16.82 -27.40
C ASN A 191 -36.77 -17.39 -27.55
N ALA A 192 -37.19 -17.62 -28.80
CA ALA A 192 -38.48 -18.23 -29.07
C ALA A 192 -38.55 -19.66 -28.48
N CYS A 193 -39.67 -19.96 -27.85
CA CYS A 193 -39.98 -21.28 -27.31
C CYS A 193 -41.39 -21.70 -27.70
N ASN A 194 -41.64 -23.00 -27.68
CA ASN A 194 -42.99 -23.56 -27.86
C ASN A 194 -43.51 -23.97 -26.48
N GLY A 195 -44.62 -23.36 -26.07
CA GLY A 195 -45.27 -23.60 -24.78
C GLY A 195 -46.13 -24.86 -24.80
N ALA A 196 -47.26 -24.84 -24.10
CA ALA A 196 -48.19 -25.97 -24.12
C ALA A 196 -48.95 -26.03 -25.45
N VAL A 197 -48.40 -26.75 -26.42
CA VAL A 197 -48.98 -26.97 -27.76
C VAL A 197 -50.38 -27.56 -27.72
N GLU A 198 -50.70 -28.39 -26.71
CA GLU A 198 -52.02 -28.99 -26.54
C GLU A 198 -53.11 -27.96 -26.18
N ALA A 199 -52.73 -26.81 -25.64
CA ALA A 199 -53.66 -25.72 -25.39
C ALA A 199 -53.83 -24.81 -26.62
N GLY A 200 -52.99 -24.88 -27.67
CA GLY A 200 -53.08 -23.94 -28.81
C GLY A 200 -52.35 -22.61 -28.61
N CYS A 201 -51.76 -22.40 -27.44
CA CYS A 201 -50.88 -21.28 -27.11
C CYS A 201 -49.41 -21.66 -27.39
N GLY A 202 -49.05 -21.79 -28.68
CA GLY A 202 -47.85 -22.53 -29.12
C GLY A 202 -46.56 -21.72 -29.29
N LEU A 203 -46.55 -20.40 -29.09
CA LEU A 203 -45.33 -19.60 -29.26
C LEU A 203 -45.21 -18.56 -28.15
N GLY A 204 -44.05 -18.55 -27.50
CA GLY A 204 -43.66 -17.58 -26.50
C GLY A 204 -42.16 -17.30 -26.57
N VAL A 205 -41.64 -16.65 -25.54
CA VAL A 205 -40.21 -16.44 -25.34
C VAL A 205 -39.77 -17.08 -24.03
N LEU A 206 -38.53 -17.55 -23.95
CA LEU A 206 -37.95 -18.02 -22.69
C LEU A 206 -37.86 -16.84 -21.72
N GLU A 207 -38.33 -17.07 -20.51
CA GLU A 207 -38.39 -16.08 -19.46
C GLU A 207 -38.09 -16.72 -18.10
N CYS A 208 -37.92 -15.84 -17.12
CA CYS A 208 -37.68 -16.25 -15.76
C CYS A 208 -38.97 -16.59 -15.01
N SER A 209 -39.04 -17.81 -14.47
CA SER A 209 -40.13 -18.25 -13.60
C SER A 209 -39.92 -17.78 -12.16
N PRO A 210 -40.99 -17.50 -11.39
CA PRO A 210 -40.88 -17.18 -9.96
C PRO A 210 -40.21 -18.26 -9.10
N ASP A 211 -40.10 -19.50 -9.60
CA ASP A 211 -39.40 -20.60 -8.91
C ASP A 211 -37.89 -20.69 -9.24
N GLY A 212 -37.36 -19.73 -10.02
CA GLY A 212 -35.95 -19.64 -10.38
C GLY A 212 -35.54 -20.50 -11.57
N THR A 213 -36.50 -21.07 -12.30
CA THR A 213 -36.25 -21.86 -13.51
C THR A 213 -36.55 -21.07 -14.79
N VAL A 214 -35.96 -21.50 -15.90
CA VAL A 214 -36.31 -20.96 -17.22
C VAL A 214 -37.60 -21.63 -17.69
N GLN A 215 -38.63 -20.83 -17.96
CA GLN A 215 -39.89 -21.29 -18.51
C GLN A 215 -40.23 -20.59 -19.83
N CYS A 216 -41.13 -21.18 -20.61
CA CYS A 216 -41.69 -20.49 -21.77
C CYS A 216 -42.82 -19.57 -21.32
N SER A 217 -42.86 -18.33 -21.80
CA SER A 217 -43.93 -17.39 -21.43
C SER A 217 -45.34 -17.89 -21.79
N ALA A 218 -45.44 -18.79 -22.77
CA ALA A 218 -46.67 -19.46 -23.19
C ALA A 218 -46.88 -20.85 -22.55
N ALA A 219 -46.13 -21.21 -21.50
CA ALA A 219 -46.37 -22.40 -20.68
C ALA A 219 -47.20 -22.05 -19.43
N PRO A 220 -47.85 -23.03 -18.76
CA PRO A 220 -48.61 -22.79 -17.53
C PRO A 220 -47.79 -22.06 -16.47
N GLY A 221 -48.26 -20.88 -16.04
CA GLY A 221 -47.54 -20.03 -15.08
C GLY A 221 -46.61 -18.98 -15.70
N GLY A 222 -46.46 -18.97 -17.03
CA GLY A 222 -45.75 -17.93 -17.77
C GLY A 222 -46.55 -16.64 -17.91
N THR A 223 -45.87 -15.54 -18.21
CA THR A 223 -46.45 -14.19 -18.31
C THR A 223 -47.42 -14.01 -19.47
N ALA A 224 -47.32 -14.85 -20.51
CA ALA A 224 -48.21 -14.88 -21.67
C ALA A 224 -49.24 -16.03 -21.58
N TRP A 225 -49.32 -16.72 -20.43
CA TRP A 225 -50.31 -17.76 -20.20
C TRP A 225 -51.69 -17.14 -19.92
N PRO A 226 -52.75 -17.48 -20.69
CA PRO A 226 -54.08 -16.97 -20.40
C PRO A 226 -54.60 -17.52 -19.07
N GLU A 227 -54.93 -16.62 -18.14
CA GLU A 227 -55.56 -16.98 -16.88
C GLU A 227 -56.88 -17.74 -17.15
N GLY A 228 -56.94 -19.02 -16.73
CA GLY A 228 -58.12 -19.87 -16.92
C GLY A 228 -58.03 -20.92 -18.04
N ALA A 229 -56.87 -21.10 -18.69
CA ALA A 229 -56.62 -22.27 -19.54
C ALA A 229 -56.37 -23.52 -18.66
N TYR A 230 -57.43 -24.29 -18.40
CA TYR A 230 -57.34 -25.57 -17.71
C TYR A 230 -57.00 -26.69 -18.70
N LEU A 231 -56.35 -27.76 -18.22
CA LEU A 231 -56.17 -29.02 -18.96
C LEU A 231 -57.54 -29.47 -19.51
N GLY A 232 -57.77 -29.28 -20.81
CA GLY A 232 -59.02 -29.63 -21.51
C GLY A 232 -59.84 -28.44 -22.05
N SER A 233 -59.48 -27.19 -21.76
CA SER A 233 -59.97 -26.04 -22.52
C SER A 233 -58.97 -25.73 -23.63
N THR A 234 -59.36 -25.91 -24.88
CA THR A 234 -58.66 -25.34 -26.03
C THR A 234 -58.44 -23.85 -25.73
N CYS A 235 -57.19 -23.34 -25.68
CA CYS A 235 -56.97 -21.90 -25.80
C CYS A 235 -57.76 -21.52 -27.04
N ASP A 236 -58.73 -20.65 -26.86
CA ASP A 236 -59.53 -20.20 -27.97
C ASP A 236 -58.63 -19.28 -28.79
N CYS A 237 -57.88 -19.86 -29.74
CA CYS A 237 -57.12 -19.15 -30.76
C CYS A 237 -58.01 -18.21 -31.60
N MET A 238 -59.32 -18.15 -31.34
CA MET A 238 -60.26 -17.16 -31.83
C MET A 238 -59.78 -15.71 -31.59
N ALA A 239 -58.86 -15.47 -30.64
CA ALA A 239 -58.27 -14.14 -30.42
C ALA A 239 -56.94 -13.85 -31.17
N CYS A 240 -56.27 -14.84 -31.77
CA CYS A 240 -54.92 -14.66 -32.36
C CYS A 240 -54.91 -14.27 -33.85
N CYS A 241 -56.04 -14.30 -34.55
CA CYS A 241 -56.11 -13.87 -35.96
C CYS A 241 -56.60 -12.41 -36.00
N THR A 242 -55.79 -11.46 -35.51
CA THR A 242 -56.16 -10.02 -35.45
C THR A 242 -56.02 -9.30 -36.80
N VAL A 243 -55.42 -9.96 -37.80
CA VAL A 243 -55.14 -9.38 -39.14
C VAL A 243 -55.38 -10.33 -40.33
N GLY A 244 -55.91 -11.55 -40.11
CA GLY A 244 -56.09 -12.56 -41.16
C GLY A 244 -57.52 -13.11 -41.25
N LEU A 245 -57.96 -13.47 -42.46
CA LEU A 245 -59.23 -14.17 -42.69
C LEU A 245 -59.03 -15.67 -42.47
N TRP A 246 -60.03 -16.33 -41.89
CA TRP A 246 -60.04 -17.77 -41.63
C TRP A 246 -60.26 -18.56 -42.93
N GLU A 247 -59.52 -19.65 -43.13
CA GLU A 247 -59.73 -20.58 -44.25
C GLU A 247 -59.92 -22.02 -43.75
N CYS A 248 -60.75 -22.78 -44.47
CA CYS A 248 -61.04 -24.17 -44.14
C CYS A 248 -60.20 -25.10 -45.03
N GLN A 249 -59.26 -25.83 -44.43
CA GLN A 249 -58.43 -26.80 -45.13
C GLN A 249 -58.58 -28.16 -44.47
N ALA A 250 -59.02 -29.17 -45.24
CA ALA A 250 -59.22 -30.55 -44.77
C ALA A 250 -60.10 -30.72 -43.51
N GLY A 251 -61.09 -29.84 -43.32
CA GLY A 251 -62.03 -29.92 -42.18
C GLY A 251 -61.51 -29.33 -40.87
N GLN A 252 -60.37 -28.63 -40.89
CA GLN A 252 -59.87 -27.85 -39.76
C GLN A 252 -59.84 -26.35 -40.12
N LEU A 253 -60.18 -25.51 -39.13
CA LEU A 253 -60.10 -24.06 -39.25
C LEU A 253 -58.63 -23.64 -39.10
N LEU A 254 -58.02 -23.07 -40.13
CA LEU A 254 -56.63 -22.61 -40.13
C LEU A 254 -56.57 -21.10 -40.38
N CYS A 255 -55.65 -20.39 -39.73
CA CYS A 255 -55.43 -18.95 -39.95
C CYS A 255 -54.57 -18.80 -41.23
N SER A 256 -55.12 -18.15 -42.26
CA SER A 256 -54.46 -17.94 -43.56
C SER A 256 -53.77 -16.58 -43.60
N THR A 257 -52.60 -16.49 -44.26
CA THR A 257 -51.85 -15.24 -44.45
C THR A 257 -52.10 -14.61 -45.83
N GLU A 258 -52.95 -15.22 -46.67
CA GLU A 258 -53.29 -14.71 -48.01
C GLU A 258 -54.68 -14.02 -48.03
N PRO A 259 -54.82 -12.86 -48.69
CA PRO A 259 -56.09 -12.13 -48.71
C PRO A 259 -57.05 -12.76 -49.73
N GLY A 260 -57.83 -13.77 -49.33
CA GLY A 260 -58.76 -14.45 -50.24
C GLY A 260 -59.94 -15.25 -49.65
N GLY A 261 -60.05 -15.45 -48.34
CA GLY A 261 -61.02 -16.39 -47.75
C GLY A 261 -62.44 -15.83 -47.53
N SER A 262 -63.46 -16.50 -48.08
CA SER A 262 -64.88 -16.23 -47.85
C SER A 262 -65.32 -16.63 -46.44
N GLY A 263 -65.74 -15.66 -45.62
CA GLY A 263 -66.17 -15.87 -44.23
C GLY A 263 -67.53 -16.55 -44.08
N TYR A 264 -67.57 -17.88 -44.22
CA TYR A 264 -68.70 -18.70 -43.77
C TYR A 264 -68.21 -19.79 -42.80
N PRO A 265 -69.00 -20.13 -41.76
CA PRO A 265 -68.65 -21.21 -40.84
C PRO A 265 -68.66 -22.57 -41.56
N CYS A 266 -67.67 -23.41 -41.25
CA CYS A 266 -67.59 -24.76 -41.80
C CYS A 266 -68.62 -25.68 -41.12
N PRO A 267 -69.33 -26.53 -41.87
CA PRO A 267 -70.23 -27.53 -41.32
C PRO A 267 -69.49 -28.66 -40.59
#